data_AF-A0AAF5PJK4-F1
#
_entry.id   AF-A0AAF5PJK4-F1
#
_cell.length_a   1.000
_cell.length_b   1.000
_cell.length_c   1.000
_cell.angle_alpha   90.00
_cell.angle_beta   90.00
_cell.angle_gamma   90.00
#
_symmetry.space_group_name_H-M   'P 1'
#
loop_
_entity.id
_entity.type
_entity.pdbx_description
1 polymer ?
#
loop_
_entity_poly.entity_id
_entity_poly.type
_entity_poly.pdbx_seq_one_letter_code
_entity_poly.pdbx_strand_id
1 'polypeptide(L)'
;MVKVINPVIKHSTRNNREVLLFSKEVEVINLDMPEVSNKIVVLFDSGAQATCISKKLAKELHLEDIDYEQVTFAGFGNRNPQTSLFAKVRIGIKTIEADIIPIVATAVDYLTNKIRVISVDQDNASDISTLFSLTEEISSWKQPELIIGVDYLFKFISLEKAQTINSGFF
;
A
#
# COMPACT_ATOMS: atom_id res chain seq x y z
N MET A 1 14.70 -7.85 -5.05
CA MET A 1 14.62 -6.64 -5.90
C MET A 1 13.34 -5.87 -5.55
N VAL A 2 13.50 -4.73 -4.87
CA VAL A 2 12.41 -3.90 -4.30
C VAL A 2 11.92 -2.93 -5.38
N LYS A 3 10.63 -2.59 -5.37
CA LYS A 3 9.99 -1.64 -6.31
C LYS A 3 9.27 -0.63 -5.43
N VAL A 4 9.36 0.68 -5.74
CA VAL A 4 8.26 1.69 -5.78
C VAL A 4 8.69 3.11 -5.43
N ILE A 5 8.10 4.12 -6.10
CA ILE A 5 7.69 5.40 -5.47
C ILE A 5 6.37 5.99 -6.02
N ASN A 6 5.68 6.91 -5.31
CA ASN A 6 4.40 7.47 -5.76
C ASN A 6 4.07 8.90 -5.24
N PRO A 7 3.67 9.91 -6.05
CA PRO A 7 3.35 11.28 -5.62
C PRO A 7 1.90 11.43 -5.10
N VAL A 8 1.71 12.11 -3.96
CA VAL A 8 0.42 12.68 -3.54
C VAL A 8 0.32 14.12 -4.04
N ILE A 9 -0.61 14.40 -4.95
CA ILE A 9 -0.91 15.78 -5.38
C ILE A 9 -1.99 16.36 -4.45
N LYS A 10 -1.60 17.26 -3.54
CA LYS A 10 -2.55 18.20 -2.92
C LYS A 10 -2.71 19.41 -3.84
N HIS A 11 -3.90 19.61 -4.37
CA HIS A 11 -4.31 20.92 -4.90
C HIS A 11 -4.44 21.92 -3.74
N SER A 12 -3.32 22.51 -3.32
CA SER A 12 -3.29 23.74 -2.56
C SER A 12 -2.15 24.60 -3.08
N THR A 13 -2.45 25.85 -3.42
CA THR A 13 -1.63 26.84 -4.12
C THR A 13 -0.40 27.35 -3.34
N ARG A 14 0.34 26.46 -2.67
CA ARG A 14 1.67 26.73 -2.10
C ARG A 14 2.56 25.50 -2.33
N ASN A 15 3.44 25.62 -3.33
CA ASN A 15 4.44 24.63 -3.74
C ASN A 15 3.85 23.25 -4.10
N ASN A 16 3.67 22.99 -5.40
CA ASN A 16 3.46 21.64 -5.94
C ASN A 16 4.67 20.77 -5.61
N ARG A 17 4.72 20.21 -4.40
CA ARG A 17 5.68 19.20 -3.99
C ARG A 17 5.05 17.84 -4.23
N GLU A 18 5.66 17.07 -5.13
CA GLU A 18 5.31 15.67 -5.33
C GLU A 18 5.82 14.89 -4.10
N VAL A 19 4.92 14.27 -3.34
CA VAL A 19 5.28 13.50 -2.13
C VAL A 19 5.25 12.03 -2.43
N LEU A 20 6.42 11.42 -2.31
CA LEU A 20 6.69 10.02 -2.60
C LEU A 20 6.24 9.08 -1.46
N LEU A 21 5.28 8.19 -1.76
CA LEU A 21 4.80 7.14 -0.85
C LEU A 21 5.43 5.78 -1.19
N PHE A 22 5.75 5.02 -0.14
CA PHE A 22 6.29 3.67 -0.26
C PHE A 22 5.18 2.67 -0.53
N SER A 23 5.37 1.81 -1.52
CA SER A 23 4.40 0.80 -1.95
C SER A 23 5.18 -0.42 -2.49
N LYS A 24 4.54 -1.52 -2.85
CA LYS A 24 5.22 -2.65 -3.52
C LYS A 24 4.20 -3.49 -4.27
N GLU A 25 4.56 -3.98 -5.45
CA GLU A 25 3.81 -5.06 -6.08
C GLU A 25 4.14 -6.38 -5.37
N VAL A 26 3.13 -7.02 -4.78
CA VAL A 26 3.25 -8.29 -4.07
C VAL A 26 2.20 -9.27 -4.58
N GLU A 27 2.42 -10.55 -4.30
CA GLU A 27 1.39 -11.58 -4.46
C GLU A 27 0.70 -11.82 -3.12
N VAL A 28 -0.60 -11.64 -3.10
CA VAL A 28 -1.47 -11.94 -1.96
C VAL A 28 -2.22 -13.23 -2.21
N ILE A 29 -2.47 -13.99 -1.15
CA ILE A 29 -3.16 -15.27 -1.21
C ILE A 29 -4.23 -15.38 -0.12
N ASN A 30 -5.21 -16.24 -0.40
CA ASN A 30 -6.00 -16.85 0.65
C ASN A 30 -5.14 -17.90 1.37
N LEU A 31 -5.08 -17.85 2.71
CA LEU A 31 -4.27 -18.79 3.50
C LEU A 31 -4.86 -20.18 3.55
N ASP A 32 -6.18 -20.30 3.39
CA ASP A 32 -6.91 -21.58 3.42
C ASP A 32 -7.07 -22.15 2.00
N MET A 33 -6.90 -21.32 0.96
CA MET A 33 -6.88 -21.69 -0.46
C MET A 33 -5.69 -21.04 -1.20
N PRO A 34 -4.43 -21.49 -0.99
CA PRO A 34 -3.24 -20.81 -1.51
C PRO A 34 -3.13 -20.71 -3.05
N GLU A 35 -3.90 -21.52 -3.78
CA GLU A 35 -4.06 -21.44 -5.23
C GLU A 35 -4.82 -20.18 -5.68
N VAL A 36 -5.68 -19.64 -4.81
CA VAL A 36 -6.37 -18.37 -5.02
C VAL A 36 -5.42 -17.24 -4.64
N SER A 37 -4.86 -16.59 -5.66
CA SER A 37 -3.85 -15.55 -5.51
C SER A 37 -4.12 -14.36 -6.43
N ASN A 38 -3.59 -13.20 -6.05
CA ASN A 38 -3.65 -12.00 -6.88
C ASN A 38 -2.37 -11.17 -6.75
N LYS A 39 -1.93 -10.52 -7.84
CA LYS A 39 -0.78 -9.60 -7.82
C LYS A 39 -1.29 -8.17 -7.73
N ILE A 40 -0.99 -7.52 -6.63
CA ILE A 40 -1.52 -6.19 -6.31
C ILE A 40 -0.42 -5.22 -5.93
N VAL A 41 -0.71 -3.92 -6.03
CA VAL A 41 0.09 -2.88 -5.40
C VAL A 41 -0.38 -2.68 -3.97
N VAL A 42 0.54 -2.80 -3.03
CA VAL A 42 0.35 -2.55 -1.60
C VAL A 42 0.93 -1.20 -1.27
N LEU A 43 0.19 -0.34 -0.56
CA LEU A 43 0.70 0.91 -0.02
C LEU A 43 1.17 0.69 1.43
N PHE A 44 2.36 1.16 1.79
CA PHE A 44 2.84 1.16 3.16
C PHE A 44 2.67 2.56 3.73
N ASP A 45 1.84 2.70 4.75
CA ASP A 45 1.47 4.01 5.30
C ASP A 45 1.66 4.02 6.82
N SER A 46 2.73 4.65 7.29
CA SER A 46 2.98 4.84 8.72
C SER A 46 2.01 5.80 9.39
N GLY A 47 1.23 6.56 8.61
CA GLY A 47 0.11 7.36 9.10
C GLY A 47 -1.17 6.54 9.28
N ALA A 48 -1.27 5.34 8.70
CA ALA A 48 -2.41 4.46 8.84
C ALA A 48 -2.29 3.63 10.12
N GLN A 49 -3.26 3.76 11.02
CA GLN A 49 -3.30 3.02 12.28
C GLN A 49 -3.63 1.53 12.10
N ALA A 50 -4.31 1.18 11.00
CA ALA A 50 -4.77 -0.16 10.73
C ALA A 50 -4.52 -0.57 9.29
N THR A 51 -4.18 -1.84 9.11
CA THR A 51 -4.08 -2.47 7.80
C THR A 51 -5.47 -2.70 7.21
N CYS A 52 -5.66 -2.32 5.95
CA CYS A 52 -6.95 -2.31 5.29
C CYS A 52 -6.88 -2.88 3.88
N ILE A 53 -7.89 -3.67 3.51
CA ILE A 53 -8.03 -4.32 2.21
C ILE A 53 -9.31 -3.85 1.51
N SER A 54 -9.30 -3.73 0.19
CA SER A 54 -10.53 -3.45 -0.55
C SER A 54 -11.48 -4.65 -0.46
N LYS A 55 -12.79 -4.41 -0.27
CA LYS A 55 -13.79 -5.49 -0.34
C LYS A 55 -13.79 -6.19 -1.71
N LYS A 56 -13.37 -5.49 -2.78
CA LYS A 56 -13.20 -6.08 -4.11
C LYS A 56 -12.15 -7.18 -4.07
N LEU A 57 -10.94 -6.89 -3.57
CA LEU A 57 -9.87 -7.87 -3.47
C LEU A 57 -10.21 -8.99 -2.49
N ALA A 58 -10.86 -8.67 -1.37
CA ALA A 58 -11.30 -9.69 -0.42
C ALA A 58 -12.25 -10.72 -1.08
N LYS A 59 -13.16 -10.26 -1.94
CA LYS A 59 -14.04 -11.13 -2.73
C LYS A 59 -13.27 -11.94 -3.78
N GLU A 60 -12.34 -11.32 -4.50
CA GLU A 60 -11.50 -12.00 -5.51
C GLU A 60 -10.64 -13.11 -4.88
N LEU A 61 -10.25 -12.95 -3.61
CA LEU A 61 -9.51 -13.94 -2.84
C LEU A 61 -10.41 -14.94 -2.09
N HIS A 62 -11.73 -14.84 -2.20
CA HIS A 62 -12.70 -15.66 -1.45
C HIS A 62 -12.43 -15.67 0.06
N LEU A 63 -12.10 -14.53 0.64
CA LEU A 63 -11.80 -14.44 2.07
C LEU A 63 -13.09 -14.51 2.89
N GLU A 64 -13.02 -15.25 3.99
CA GLU A 64 -14.09 -15.28 4.99
C GLU A 64 -13.88 -14.16 6.02
N ASP A 65 -15.00 -13.60 6.48
CA ASP A 65 -15.02 -12.67 7.59
C ASP A 65 -14.68 -13.44 8.87
N ILE A 66 -13.59 -13.06 9.54
CA ILE A 66 -13.11 -13.74 10.76
C ILE A 66 -13.53 -13.01 12.05
N ASP A 67 -13.86 -11.73 11.94
CA ASP A 67 -14.33 -10.88 13.04
C ASP A 67 -14.96 -9.59 12.47
N TYR A 68 -15.57 -8.79 13.33
CA TYR A 68 -16.09 -7.46 13.00
C TYR A 68 -15.63 -6.42 14.03
N GLU A 69 -15.20 -5.27 13.54
CA GLU A 69 -14.79 -4.16 14.40
C GLU A 69 -15.56 -2.89 14.02
N GLN A 70 -16.02 -2.15 15.03
CA GLN A 70 -16.56 -0.82 14.82
C GLN A 70 -15.40 0.18 14.74
N VAL A 71 -15.10 0.66 13.53
CA VAL A 71 -13.96 1.55 13.29
C VAL A 71 -14.46 2.85 12.69
N THR A 72 -13.85 3.96 13.13
CA THR A 72 -14.04 5.26 12.47
C THR A 72 -12.96 5.43 11.42
N PHE A 73 -13.32 5.32 10.15
CA PHE A 73 -12.36 5.40 9.05
C PHE A 73 -12.33 6.81 8.46
N ALA A 74 -11.15 7.43 8.47
CA ALA A 74 -10.86 8.71 7.83
C ALA A 74 -9.75 8.52 6.78
N GLY A 75 -10.15 8.09 5.58
CA GLY A 75 -9.22 7.65 4.52
C GLY A 75 -8.75 8.75 3.57
N PHE A 76 -7.88 8.36 2.63
CA PHE A 76 -7.34 9.20 1.56
C PHE A 76 -8.45 9.55 0.53
N GLY A 77 -9.21 10.62 0.82
CA GLY A 77 -10.18 11.20 -0.13
C GLY A 77 -11.61 11.30 0.39
N ASN A 78 -11.97 10.59 1.47
CA ASN A 78 -13.26 10.79 2.13
C ASN A 78 -13.08 11.79 3.29
N ARG A 79 -13.60 13.01 3.12
CA ARG A 79 -13.40 14.12 4.07
C ARG A 79 -14.19 13.97 5.36
N ASN A 80 -15.16 13.06 5.41
CA ASN A 80 -15.99 12.83 6.57
C ASN A 80 -15.66 11.46 7.17
N PRO A 81 -15.13 11.41 8.40
CA PRO A 81 -14.95 10.17 9.12
C PRO A 81 -16.30 9.45 9.23
N GLN A 82 -16.35 8.19 8.82
CA GLN A 82 -17.54 7.35 9.01
C GLN A 82 -17.22 6.24 10.00
N THR A 83 -18.00 6.18 11.06
CA THR A 83 -18.02 5.05 11.99
C THR A 83 -18.93 3.99 11.39
N SER A 84 -18.38 2.82 11.08
CA SER A 84 -19.14 1.68 10.59
C SER A 84 -18.58 0.40 11.19
N LEU A 85 -19.38 -0.64 11.17
CA LEU A 85 -18.91 -2.00 11.42
C LEU A 85 -18.20 -2.48 10.15
N PHE A 86 -16.94 -2.88 10.28
CA PHE A 86 -16.13 -3.41 9.19
C PHE A 86 -15.71 -4.84 9.50
N ALA A 87 -15.73 -5.70 8.50
CA ALA A 87 -15.23 -7.06 8.62
C ALA A 87 -13.71 -7.07 8.70
N LYS A 88 -13.16 -7.99 9.50
CA LYS A 88 -11.76 -8.38 9.47
C LYS A 88 -11.62 -9.64 8.62
N VAL A 89 -10.58 -9.69 7.82
CA VAL A 89 -10.23 -10.86 7.00
C VAL A 89 -8.76 -11.21 7.19
N ARG A 90 -8.42 -12.48 7.00
CA ARG A 90 -7.04 -12.97 7.10
C ARG A 90 -6.46 -13.21 5.71
N ILE A 91 -5.29 -12.66 5.41
CA ILE A 91 -4.59 -12.88 4.12
C ILE A 91 -3.13 -13.25 4.33
N GLY A 92 -2.55 -13.92 3.35
CA GLY A 92 -1.11 -14.15 3.26
C GLY A 92 -0.47 -13.24 2.22
N ILE A 93 0.68 -12.64 2.56
CA ILE A 93 1.53 -11.95 1.59
C ILE A 93 2.75 -12.85 1.31
N LYS A 94 2.95 -13.21 0.04
CA LYS A 94 4.15 -13.94 -0.40
C LYS A 94 5.33 -12.97 -0.52
N THR A 95 6.42 -13.28 0.16
CA THR A 95 7.67 -12.54 0.07
C THR A 95 8.55 -13.08 -1.06
N ILE A 96 9.63 -12.35 -1.36
CA ILE A 96 10.63 -12.77 -2.35
C ILE A 96 11.40 -14.05 -1.94
N GLU A 97 11.41 -14.37 -0.64
CA GLU A 97 12.05 -15.58 -0.09
C GLU A 97 11.06 -16.77 -0.04
N ALA A 98 9.89 -16.63 -0.67
CA ALA A 98 8.78 -17.58 -0.64
C ALA A 98 8.13 -17.80 0.74
N ASP A 99 8.57 -17.08 1.77
CA ASP A 99 7.86 -17.02 3.05
C ASP A 99 6.49 -16.33 2.88
N ILE A 100 5.49 -16.83 3.60
CA ILE A 100 4.15 -16.25 3.65
C ILE A 100 4.00 -15.53 4.99
N ILE A 101 3.76 -14.22 4.94
CA ILE A 101 3.48 -13.42 6.12
C ILE A 101 1.96 -13.29 6.27
N PRO A 102 1.34 -13.91 7.30
CA PRO A 102 -0.08 -13.76 7.55
C PRO A 102 -0.36 -12.41 8.22
N ILE A 103 -1.41 -11.74 7.74
CA ILE A 103 -1.91 -10.47 8.30
C ILE A 103 -3.43 -10.50 8.43
N VAL A 104 -3.94 -9.69 9.34
CA VAL A 104 -5.37 -9.40 9.47
C VAL A 104 -5.61 -8.00 8.93
N ALA A 105 -6.59 -7.85 8.04
CA ALA A 105 -6.91 -6.60 7.41
C ALA A 105 -8.39 -6.24 7.61
N THR A 106 -8.67 -4.94 7.69
CA THR A 106 -10.04 -4.42 7.74
C THR A 106 -10.56 -4.25 6.32
N ALA A 107 -11.66 -4.92 5.99
CA ALA A 107 -12.24 -4.89 4.66
C ALA A 107 -13.11 -3.64 4.46
N VAL A 108 -12.66 -2.72 3.60
CA VAL A 108 -13.32 -1.42 3.34
C VAL A 108 -13.74 -1.29 1.88
N ASP A 109 -14.82 -0.56 1.61
CA ASP A 109 -15.34 -0.40 0.23
C ASP A 109 -14.39 0.40 -0.65
N TYR A 110 -13.71 1.39 -0.07
CA TYR A 110 -12.83 2.30 -0.78
C TYR A 110 -11.59 2.64 0.06
N LEU A 111 -10.42 2.27 -0.42
CA LEU A 111 -9.13 2.57 0.23
C LEU A 111 -8.59 3.93 -0.20
N THR A 112 -8.34 4.08 -1.50
CA THR A 112 -7.73 5.26 -2.09
C THR A 112 -8.05 5.32 -3.59
N ASN A 113 -7.91 6.51 -4.16
CA ASN A 113 -7.89 6.70 -5.61
C ASN A 113 -6.69 5.98 -6.22
N LYS A 114 -6.66 5.90 -7.55
CA LYS A 114 -5.43 5.59 -8.27
C LYS A 114 -4.33 6.54 -7.84
N ILE A 115 -3.14 5.99 -7.66
CA ILE A 115 -1.92 6.68 -7.31
C ILE A 115 -0.87 6.41 -8.39
N ARG A 116 -0.01 7.39 -8.67
CA ARG A 116 0.99 7.32 -9.73
C ARG A 116 2.29 6.63 -9.29
N VAL A 117 2.47 5.35 -9.61
CA VAL A 117 3.61 4.54 -9.16
C VAL A 117 4.76 4.55 -10.16
N ILE A 118 5.99 4.69 -9.68
CA ILE A 118 7.24 4.55 -10.43
C ILE A 118 8.03 3.34 -9.95
N SER A 119 8.80 2.74 -10.85
CA SER A 119 9.71 1.65 -10.48
C SER A 119 11.06 2.23 -10.10
N VAL A 120 11.61 1.76 -8.99
CA VAL A 120 12.98 2.08 -8.55
C VAL A 120 13.76 0.80 -8.47
N ASP A 121 14.98 0.83 -8.98
CA ASP A 121 16.02 -0.17 -8.77
C ASP A 121 17.32 0.53 -8.36
N GLN A 122 18.37 -0.24 -8.10
CA GLN A 122 19.65 0.32 -7.67
C GLN A 122 20.30 1.21 -8.73
N ASP A 123 19.98 0.99 -10.01
CA ASP A 123 20.60 1.69 -11.13
C ASP A 123 19.95 3.07 -11.36
N ASN A 124 18.65 3.22 -11.05
CA ASN A 124 17.92 4.49 -11.22
C ASN A 124 17.60 5.23 -9.91
N ALA A 125 17.92 4.67 -8.74
CA ALA A 125 17.63 5.31 -7.44
C ALA A 125 18.27 6.69 -7.29
N SER A 126 19.51 6.86 -7.77
CA SER A 126 20.22 8.15 -7.76
C SER A 126 19.55 9.17 -8.68
N ASP A 127 19.08 8.74 -9.85
CA ASP A 127 18.46 9.61 -10.84
C ASP A 127 17.09 10.08 -10.36
N ILE A 128 16.31 9.18 -9.74
CA ILE A 128 15.00 9.51 -9.18
C ILE A 128 15.09 10.49 -8.02
N SER A 129 16.20 10.49 -7.26
CA SER A 129 16.45 11.48 -6.20
C SER A 129 16.62 12.93 -6.72
N THR A 130 16.79 13.10 -8.04
CA THR A 130 16.98 14.39 -8.71
C THR A 130 15.79 14.80 -9.58
N LEU A 131 14.80 13.91 -9.79
CA LEU A 131 13.63 14.19 -10.61
C LEU A 131 12.67 15.13 -9.87
N PHE A 132 12.46 16.32 -10.44
CA PHE A 132 11.51 17.32 -9.95
C PHE A 132 10.07 17.07 -10.41
N SER A 133 9.88 16.27 -11.46
CA SER A 133 8.57 15.96 -12.05
C SER A 133 8.57 14.53 -12.59
N LEU A 134 7.62 13.71 -12.14
CA LEU A 134 7.42 12.38 -12.72
C LEU A 134 6.79 12.53 -14.12
N THR A 135 7.39 11.94 -15.16
CA THR A 135 6.83 11.92 -16.53
C THR A 135 5.98 10.65 -16.74
N GLU A 136 5.06 10.65 -17.71
CA GLU A 136 4.22 9.46 -17.99
C GLU A 136 5.06 8.25 -18.45
N GLU A 137 6.25 8.48 -18.99
CA GLU A 137 7.16 7.42 -19.44
C GLU A 137 7.73 6.58 -18.28
N ILE A 138 7.89 7.18 -17.11
CA ILE A 138 8.53 6.54 -15.94
C ILE A 138 7.52 6.17 -14.84
N SER A 139 6.23 6.37 -15.09
CA SER A 139 5.18 6.23 -14.07
C SER A 139 3.91 5.61 -14.62
N SER A 140 3.13 4.96 -13.75
CA SER A 140 1.84 4.39 -14.10
C SER A 140 0.82 4.58 -13.00
N TRP A 141 -0.44 4.85 -13.36
CA TRP A 141 -1.52 4.94 -12.38
C TRP A 141 -1.98 3.55 -11.94
N LYS A 142 -1.83 3.24 -10.66
CA LYS A 142 -2.24 1.98 -10.03
C LYS A 142 -3.18 2.27 -8.87
N GLN A 143 -4.18 1.42 -8.65
CA GLN A 143 -5.05 1.53 -7.48
C GLN A 143 -4.59 0.50 -6.44
N PRO A 144 -4.10 0.94 -5.27
CA PRO A 144 -3.81 0.04 -4.17
C PRO A 144 -5.09 -0.60 -3.67
N GLU A 145 -5.06 -1.93 -3.56
CA GLU A 145 -6.15 -2.71 -2.98
C GLU A 145 -5.81 -3.22 -1.57
N LEU A 146 -4.62 -2.87 -1.08
CA LEU A 146 -4.15 -3.13 0.28
C LEU A 146 -3.30 -1.96 0.79
N ILE A 147 -3.58 -1.51 2.01
CA ILE A 147 -2.76 -0.57 2.77
C ILE A 147 -2.24 -1.30 4.00
N ILE A 148 -0.93 -1.32 4.18
CA ILE A 148 -0.26 -1.81 5.38
C ILE A 148 -0.04 -0.63 6.31
N GLY A 149 -0.76 -0.65 7.44
CA GLY A 149 -0.62 0.33 8.52
C GLY A 149 0.50 -0.05 9.49
N VAL A 150 0.67 0.77 10.52
CA VAL A 150 1.71 0.58 11.56
C VAL A 150 1.57 -0.73 12.35
N ASP A 151 0.40 -1.35 12.34
CA ASP A 151 0.11 -2.66 12.93
C ASP A 151 0.92 -3.80 12.27
N TYR A 152 1.27 -3.67 10.99
CA TYR A 152 2.05 -4.66 10.24
C TYR A 152 3.29 -4.08 9.53
N LEU A 153 3.44 -2.76 9.47
CA LEU A 153 4.50 -2.05 8.72
C LEU A 153 5.91 -2.62 8.97
N PHE A 154 6.27 -2.77 10.24
CA PHE A 154 7.62 -3.21 10.63
C PHE A 154 7.88 -4.70 10.41
N LYS A 155 6.88 -5.49 9.99
CA LYS A 155 7.10 -6.85 9.49
C LYS A 155 7.69 -6.87 8.08
N PHE A 156 7.50 -5.79 7.31
CA PHE A 156 7.93 -5.68 5.92
C PHE A 156 9.08 -4.70 5.72
N ILE A 157 9.22 -3.71 6.61
CA ILE A 157 10.24 -2.67 6.51
C ILE A 157 11.23 -2.81 7.66
N SER A 158 12.50 -3.01 7.32
CA SER A 158 13.62 -2.96 8.26
C SER A 158 14.31 -1.59 8.13
N LEU A 159 14.14 -0.75 9.15
CA LEU A 159 14.74 0.60 9.18
C LEU A 159 16.27 0.58 9.15
N GLU A 160 16.90 -0.49 9.65
CA GLU A 160 18.37 -0.65 9.64
C GLU A 160 18.94 -0.80 8.22
N LYS A 161 18.10 -1.23 7.27
CA LYS A 161 18.49 -1.42 5.86
C LYS A 161 18.07 -0.25 4.97
N ALA A 162 17.40 0.76 5.53
CA ALA A 162 16.91 1.90 4.77
C ALA A 162 18.05 2.86 4.38
N GLN A 163 18.08 3.26 3.12
CA GLN A 163 18.97 4.27 2.57
C GLN A 163 18.24 5.61 2.49
N THR A 164 18.93 6.72 2.71
CA THR A 164 18.31 8.05 2.60
C THR A 164 18.39 8.54 1.15
N ILE A 165 17.28 9.08 0.64
CA ILE A 165 17.20 9.79 -0.64
C ILE A 165 16.70 11.22 -0.39
N ASN A 166 16.93 12.15 -1.32
CA ASN A 166 16.51 13.56 -1.16
C ASN A 166 15.01 13.74 -0.86
N SER A 167 14.18 12.75 -1.24
CA SER A 167 12.74 12.73 -1.04
C SER A 167 12.26 11.85 0.13
N GLY A 168 13.16 11.18 0.89
CA GLY A 168 12.77 10.28 1.98
C GLY A 168 13.76 9.13 2.23
N PHE A 169 13.23 7.91 2.39
CA PHE A 169 14.02 6.69 2.62
C PHE A 169 13.65 5.60 1.60
N PHE A 170 14.64 4.79 1.20
CA PHE A 170 14.58 3.68 0.25
C PHE A 170 14.98 2.36 0.92
#